data_AF-A0A433ZQN3-F1
#
_entry.id   AF-A0A433ZQN3-F1
#
_cell.length_a   1.000
_cell.length_b   1.000
_cell.length_c   1.000
_cell.angle_alpha   90.00
_cell.angle_beta   90.00
_cell.angle_gamma   90.00
#
_symmetry.space_group_name_H-M   'P 1'
#
loop_
_entity.id
_entity.type
_entity.pdbx_description
1 polymer ?
#
loop_
_entity_poly.entity_id
_entity_poly.type
_entity_poly.pdbx_seq_one_letter_code
_entity_poly.pdbx_strand_id
1 'polypeptide(L)'
;MVTVSALGAMVALVVAIGLILKKVPPVYGMMAGALAGGLVGGADLVQTVTLMVTGALGITNAVLRILAAGVLAGVLIESGAANTIAETIVRKVGEKRALLALAGAAMIHAGAVVLDQMPHGSFFHATGGSVNMQVHERLKLLPYETMVGLVIAIVSTLIFGVFGFGG
;
A
#
# COMPACT_ATOMS: atom_id res chain seq x y z
N MET A 1 -12.81 -26.12 1.70
CA MET A 1 -12.38 -24.72 1.83
C MET A 1 -13.60 -23.93 2.28
N VAL A 2 -13.56 -23.27 3.44
CA VAL A 2 -14.68 -22.42 3.88
C VAL A 2 -14.70 -21.21 2.95
N THR A 3 -15.85 -20.97 2.30
CA THR A 3 -16.01 -19.85 1.37
C THR A 3 -16.88 -18.79 2.04
N VAL A 4 -16.34 -17.58 2.15
CA VAL A 4 -17.07 -16.42 2.63
C VAL A 4 -17.89 -15.87 1.47
N SER A 5 -19.17 -15.62 1.69
CA SER A 5 -20.04 -15.07 0.63
C SER A 5 -19.59 -13.66 0.20
N ALA A 6 -19.90 -13.29 -1.05
CA ALA A 6 -19.64 -11.94 -1.56
C ALA A 6 -20.35 -10.86 -0.73
N LEU A 7 -21.53 -11.18 -0.18
CA LEU A 7 -22.25 -10.31 0.74
C LEU A 7 -21.45 -10.08 2.04
N GLY A 8 -20.86 -11.14 2.60
CA GLY A 8 -19.97 -11.06 3.75
C GLY A 8 -18.77 -10.14 3.50
N ALA A 9 -18.14 -10.25 2.32
CA ALA A 9 -17.03 -9.38 1.93
C ALA A 9 -17.47 -7.90 1.82
N MET A 10 -18.66 -7.63 1.28
CA MET A 10 -19.21 -6.26 1.25
C MET A 10 -19.47 -5.72 2.65
N VAL A 11 -20.02 -6.53 3.55
CA VAL A 11 -20.23 -6.13 4.96
C VAL A 11 -18.90 -5.84 5.64
N ALA A 12 -17.87 -6.66 5.44
CA ALA A 12 -16.53 -6.39 5.97
C ALA A 12 -16.02 -5.01 5.53
N LEU A 13 -16.17 -4.68 4.24
CA LEU A 13 -15.73 -3.42 3.68
C LEU A 13 -16.50 -2.23 4.28
N VAL A 14 -17.83 -2.32 4.36
CA VAL A 14 -18.68 -1.25 4.91
C VAL A 14 -18.38 -1.02 6.39
N VAL A 15 -18.24 -2.09 7.18
CA VAL A 15 -17.92 -2.00 8.61
C VAL A 15 -16.53 -1.40 8.81
N ALA A 16 -15.52 -1.87 8.06
CA ALA A 16 -14.16 -1.35 8.18
C ALA A 16 -14.09 0.15 7.85
N ILE A 17 -14.64 0.56 6.70
CA ILE A 17 -14.67 1.97 6.29
C ILE A 17 -15.46 2.81 7.29
N GLY A 18 -16.64 2.35 7.72
CA GLY A 18 -17.47 3.08 8.67
C GLY A 18 -16.76 3.33 10.01
N LEU A 19 -15.98 2.36 10.50
CA LEU A 19 -15.18 2.52 11.71
C LEU A 19 -14.00 3.48 11.50
N ILE A 20 -13.30 3.38 10.37
CA ILE A 20 -12.19 4.28 10.03
C ILE A 20 -12.67 5.73 9.94
N LEU A 21 -13.81 5.98 9.28
CA LEU A 21 -14.41 7.32 9.19
C LEU A 21 -14.85 7.86 10.56
N LYS A 22 -15.15 6.97 11.52
CA LYS A 22 -15.39 7.32 12.93
C LYS A 22 -14.11 7.49 13.76
N LYS A 23 -12.94 7.60 13.12
CA LYS A 23 -11.62 7.78 13.75
C LYS A 23 -11.14 6.58 14.59
N VAL A 24 -11.70 5.39 14.40
CA VAL A 24 -11.11 4.17 14.94
C VAL A 24 -9.79 3.91 14.21
N PRO A 25 -8.68 3.56 14.91
CA PRO A 25 -7.43 3.24 14.23
C PRO A 25 -7.64 2.16 13.15
N PRO A 26 -7.10 2.33 11.93
CA PRO A 26 -7.42 1.47 10.79
C PRO A 26 -7.23 -0.02 11.03
N VAL A 27 -6.22 -0.40 11.81
CA VAL A 27 -5.95 -1.80 12.18
C VAL A 27 -7.18 -2.44 12.84
N TYR A 28 -7.75 -1.79 13.85
CA TYR A 28 -8.93 -2.30 14.55
C TYR A 28 -10.19 -2.27 13.67
N GLY A 29 -10.34 -1.23 12.84
CA GLY A 29 -11.45 -1.13 11.89
C GLY A 29 -11.44 -2.29 10.88
N MET A 30 -10.28 -2.59 10.31
CA MET A 30 -10.10 -3.71 9.37
C MET A 30 -10.31 -5.07 10.05
N MET A 31 -9.79 -5.26 11.27
CA MET A 31 -10.00 -6.51 12.03
C MET A 31 -11.47 -6.74 12.36
N ALA A 32 -12.18 -5.70 12.81
CA ALA A 32 -13.62 -5.78 13.10
C ALA A 32 -14.44 -6.04 11.82
N GLY A 33 -14.08 -5.40 10.70
CA GLY A 33 -14.70 -5.66 9.41
C GLY A 33 -14.49 -7.12 8.96
N ALA A 34 -13.26 -7.63 9.02
CA ALA A 34 -12.96 -9.01 8.64
C ALA A 34 -13.74 -10.04 9.49
N LEU A 35 -13.86 -9.80 10.80
CA LEU A 35 -14.66 -10.63 11.69
C LEU A 35 -16.15 -10.58 11.34
N ALA A 36 -16.71 -9.38 11.18
CA ALA A 36 -18.12 -9.20 10.83
C ALA A 36 -18.46 -9.83 9.47
N GLY A 37 -17.60 -9.64 8.47
CA GLY A 37 -17.82 -10.21 7.14
C GLY A 37 -17.62 -11.73 7.07
N GLY A 38 -16.73 -12.30 7.87
CA GLY A 38 -16.61 -13.76 7.99
C GLY A 38 -17.89 -14.39 8.57
N LEU A 39 -18.39 -13.82 9.67
CA LEU A 39 -19.61 -14.29 10.33
C LEU A 39 -20.87 -14.12 9.45
N VAL A 40 -21.08 -12.93 8.88
CA VAL A 40 -22.20 -12.68 7.96
C VAL A 40 -22.04 -13.46 6.66
N GLY A 41 -20.80 -13.74 6.26
CA GLY A 41 -20.48 -14.51 5.08
C GLY A 41 -20.69 -16.02 5.21
N GLY A 42 -21.15 -16.50 6.37
CA GLY A 42 -21.51 -17.90 6.61
C GLY A 42 -20.43 -18.74 7.27
N ALA A 43 -19.29 -18.15 7.66
CA ALA A 43 -18.28 -18.84 8.45
C ALA A 43 -18.60 -18.74 9.94
N ASP A 44 -18.33 -19.81 10.70
CA ASP A 44 -18.40 -19.73 12.16
C ASP A 44 -17.24 -18.89 12.74
N LEU A 45 -17.24 -18.68 14.06
CA LEU A 45 -16.21 -17.87 14.72
C LEU A 45 -14.81 -18.47 14.57
N VAL A 46 -14.67 -19.78 14.74
CA VAL A 46 -13.37 -20.47 14.67
C VAL A 46 -12.86 -20.43 13.23
N GLN A 47 -13.73 -20.67 12.26
CA GLN A 47 -13.41 -20.59 10.84
C GLN A 47 -13.01 -19.18 10.44
N THR A 48 -13.75 -18.16 10.88
CA THR A 48 -13.44 -16.75 10.58
C THR A 48 -12.07 -16.35 11.12
N VAL A 49 -11.80 -16.66 12.39
CA VAL A 49 -10.48 -16.38 12.99
C VAL A 49 -9.38 -17.17 12.27
N THR A 50 -9.64 -18.43 11.93
CA THR A 50 -8.69 -19.26 11.16
C THR A 50 -8.38 -18.64 9.80
N LEU A 51 -9.39 -18.15 9.07
CA LEU A 51 -9.24 -17.46 7.79
C LEU A 51 -8.42 -16.17 7.94
N MET A 52 -8.69 -15.39 9.00
CA MET A 52 -7.92 -14.16 9.29
C MET A 52 -6.44 -14.46 9.54
N VAL A 53 -6.14 -15.48 10.36
CA VAL A 53 -4.76 -15.86 10.69
C VAL A 53 -4.03 -16.43 9.48
N THR A 54 -4.65 -17.38 8.78
CA THR A 54 -4.03 -18.03 7.60
C THR A 54 -3.83 -17.06 6.44
N GLY A 55 -4.78 -16.13 6.23
CA GLY A 55 -4.62 -15.05 5.24
C GLY A 55 -3.47 -14.10 5.58
N ALA A 56 -3.30 -13.76 6.87
CA ALA A 56 -2.19 -12.91 7.31
C ALA A 56 -0.81 -13.56 7.07
N LEU A 57 -0.69 -14.87 7.20
CA LEU A 57 0.57 -15.59 6.94
C LEU A 57 1.08 -15.34 5.51
N GLY A 58 0.18 -15.25 4.53
CA GLY A 58 0.51 -15.05 3.12
C GLY A 58 1.19 -13.71 2.80
N ILE A 59 1.05 -12.70 3.68
CA ILE A 59 1.62 -11.36 3.49
C ILE A 59 2.74 -11.02 4.49
N THR A 60 3.17 -11.97 5.32
CA THR A 60 4.15 -11.75 6.40
C THR A 60 5.43 -11.06 5.91
N ASN A 61 5.97 -11.47 4.76
CA ASN A 61 7.18 -10.85 4.20
C ASN A 61 6.98 -9.37 3.85
N ALA A 62 5.83 -9.01 3.29
CA ALA A 62 5.51 -7.61 2.99
C ALA A 62 5.36 -6.80 4.28
N VAL A 63 4.73 -7.36 5.31
CA VAL A 63 4.59 -6.74 6.63
C VAL A 63 5.96 -6.50 7.27
N LEU A 64 6.84 -7.50 7.27
CA LEU A 64 8.21 -7.36 7.81
C LEU A 64 8.98 -6.25 7.09
N ARG A 65 8.83 -6.13 5.76
CA ARG A 65 9.48 -5.07 4.99
C ARG A 65 8.93 -3.69 5.35
N ILE A 66 7.62 -3.56 5.52
CA ILE A 66 6.98 -2.29 5.94
C ILE A 66 7.44 -1.92 7.36
N LEU A 67 7.50 -2.88 8.28
CA LEU A 67 8.00 -2.63 9.64
C LEU A 67 9.47 -2.19 9.62
N ALA A 68 10.33 -2.88 8.86
CA ALA A 68 11.73 -2.49 8.74
C ALA A 68 11.90 -1.07 8.14
N ALA A 69 11.15 -0.75 7.08
CA ALA A 69 11.12 0.58 6.50
C ALA A 69 10.59 1.64 7.49
N GLY A 70 9.56 1.30 8.26
CA GLY A 70 9.00 2.16 9.30
C GLY A 70 9.98 2.42 10.45
N VAL A 71 10.72 1.40 10.89
CA VAL A 71 11.78 1.56 11.90
C VAL A 71 12.89 2.45 11.37
N LEU A 72 13.36 2.25 10.14
CA LEU A 72 14.36 3.12 9.52
C LEU A 72 13.86 4.56 9.43
N ALA A 73 12.63 4.77 8.94
CA ALA A 73 12.03 6.10 8.86
C ALA A 73 11.91 6.75 10.24
N GLY A 74 11.47 6.00 11.26
CA GLY A 74 11.40 6.46 12.64
C GLY A 74 12.76 6.90 13.18
N VAL A 75 13.82 6.11 12.96
CA VAL A 75 15.19 6.47 13.35
C VAL A 75 15.64 7.77 12.66
N LEU A 76 15.36 7.94 11.36
CA LEU A 76 15.72 9.16 10.64
C LEU A 76 14.97 10.40 11.15
N ILE A 77 13.72 10.24 11.57
CA ILE A 77 12.89 11.32 12.14
C ILE A 77 13.40 11.70 13.53
N GLU A 78 13.49 10.72 14.44
CA GLU A 78 13.84 10.95 15.85
C GLU A 78 15.30 11.41 16.04
N SER A 79 16.21 10.98 15.16
CA SER A 79 17.61 11.44 15.18
C SER A 79 17.82 12.85 14.59
N GLY A 80 16.80 13.44 13.97
CA GLY A 80 16.93 14.71 13.23
C GLY A 80 17.71 14.60 11.91
N ALA A 81 18.13 13.39 11.52
CA ALA A 81 18.82 13.16 10.26
C ALA A 81 17.95 13.55 9.05
N ALA A 82 16.65 13.24 9.09
CA ALA A 82 15.70 13.64 8.05
C ALA A 82 15.64 15.16 7.87
N ASN A 83 15.58 15.92 8.97
CA ASN A 83 15.61 17.39 8.93
C ASN A 83 16.92 17.91 8.33
N THR A 84 18.07 17.36 8.75
CA THR A 84 19.38 17.77 8.22
C THR A 84 19.47 17.53 6.71
N ILE A 85 18.96 16.40 6.23
CA ILE A 85 18.89 16.07 4.80
C ILE A 85 17.99 17.07 4.08
N ALA A 86 16.77 17.33 4.61
CA ALA A 86 15.82 18.26 4.02
C ALA A 86 16.39 19.69 3.95
N GLU A 87 16.96 20.21 5.03
CA GLU A 87 17.60 21.53 5.08
C GLU A 87 18.78 21.62 4.10
N THR A 88 19.60 20.58 4.00
CA THR A 88 20.72 20.55 3.03
C THR A 88 20.21 20.61 1.59
N ILE A 89 19.11 19.90 1.29
CA ILE A 89 18.46 19.93 -0.03
C ILE A 89 17.91 21.33 -0.29
N VAL A 90 17.14 21.91 0.64
CA VAL A 90 16.60 23.27 0.50
C VAL A 90 17.70 24.31 0.35
N ARG A 91 18.81 24.19 1.10
CA ARG A 91 19.96 25.11 0.98
C ARG A 91 20.66 24.99 -0.37
N LYS A 92 20.81 23.78 -0.92
CA LYS A 92 21.45 23.57 -2.23
C LYS A 92 20.55 23.94 -3.41
N VAL A 93 19.26 23.67 -3.30
CA VAL A 93 18.28 23.81 -4.39
C VAL A 93 17.58 25.18 -4.34
N GLY A 94 17.57 25.83 -3.17
CA GLY A 94 16.96 27.11 -2.88
C GLY A 94 15.48 26.99 -2.48
N GLU A 95 15.03 27.82 -1.52
CA GLU A 95 13.65 27.84 -1.04
C GLU A 95 12.61 28.09 -2.15
N LYS A 96 12.97 28.89 -3.16
CA LYS A 96 12.12 29.16 -4.33
C LYS A 96 11.77 27.90 -5.14
N ARG A 97 12.51 26.80 -4.94
CA ARG A 97 12.30 25.51 -5.62
C ARG A 97 11.74 24.43 -4.70
N ALA A 98 11.28 24.78 -3.50
CA ALA A 98 10.66 23.81 -2.58
C ALA A 98 9.47 23.07 -3.22
N LEU A 99 8.67 23.77 -4.04
CA LEU A 99 7.58 23.18 -4.81
C LEU A 99 8.10 22.16 -5.85
N LEU A 100 9.20 22.46 -6.54
CA LEU A 100 9.87 21.51 -7.45
C LEU A 100 10.42 20.29 -6.71
N ALA A 101 10.91 20.45 -5.47
CA ALA A 101 11.36 19.33 -4.65
C ALA A 101 10.19 18.43 -4.21
N LEU A 102 9.04 19.01 -3.85
CA LEU A 102 7.81 18.27 -3.52
C LEU A 102 7.28 17.50 -4.74
N ALA A 103 7.22 18.15 -5.90
CA ALA A 103 6.91 17.55 -7.19
C ALA A 103 7.87 16.39 -7.52
N GLY A 104 9.17 16.59 -7.32
CA GLY A 104 10.18 15.54 -7.47
C GLY A 104 9.96 14.35 -6.54
N ALA A 105 9.64 14.60 -5.27
CA ALA A 105 9.32 13.54 -4.31
C ALA A 105 8.07 12.74 -4.74
N ALA A 106 7.02 13.42 -5.23
CA ALA A 106 5.83 12.77 -5.76
C ALA A 106 6.13 11.90 -7.01
N MET A 107 7.00 12.37 -7.91
CA MET A 107 7.45 11.59 -9.06
C MET A 107 8.28 10.36 -8.66
N ILE A 108 9.21 10.52 -7.71
CA ILE A 108 10.00 9.39 -7.17
C ILE A 108 9.08 8.37 -6.51
N HIS A 109 8.09 8.83 -5.72
CA HIS A 109 7.11 7.97 -5.09
C HIS A 109 6.29 7.18 -6.12
N ALA A 110 5.80 7.85 -7.18
CA ALA A 110 5.09 7.17 -8.27
C ALA A 110 5.97 6.10 -8.94
N GLY A 111 7.23 6.40 -9.24
CA GLY A 111 8.17 5.43 -9.80
C GLY A 111 8.44 4.25 -8.87
N ALA A 112 8.58 4.48 -7.56
CA ALA A 112 8.79 3.43 -6.58
C ALA A 112 7.60 2.45 -6.51
N VAL A 113 6.36 2.95 -6.66
CA VAL A 113 5.16 2.09 -6.75
C VAL A 113 5.24 1.17 -7.98
N VAL A 114 5.69 1.68 -9.13
CA VAL A 114 5.87 0.87 -10.36
C VAL A 114 6.93 -0.22 -10.18
N LEU A 115 7.98 0.05 -9.44
CA LEU A 115 9.01 -0.95 -9.15
C LEU A 115 8.51 -2.02 -8.16
N ASP A 116 7.61 -1.67 -7.25
CA ASP A 116 7.12 -2.60 -6.22
C ASP A 116 6.10 -3.64 -6.74
N GLN A 117 5.52 -3.39 -7.92
CA GLN A 117 4.65 -4.34 -8.62
C GLN A 117 5.41 -5.32 -9.54
N MET A 118 6.71 -5.11 -9.79
CA MET A 118 7.53 -6.03 -10.59
C MET A 118 7.77 -7.35 -9.84
N PRO A 119 8.22 -8.44 -10.49
CA PRO A 119 8.30 -9.77 -9.86
C PRO A 119 9.19 -9.88 -8.61
N HIS A 120 10.11 -8.93 -8.43
CA HIS A 120 10.96 -8.82 -7.23
C HIS A 120 10.37 -7.93 -6.12
N GLY A 121 9.32 -7.17 -6.42
CA GLY A 121 8.65 -6.28 -5.50
C GLY A 121 7.70 -7.01 -4.55
N SER A 122 7.45 -6.44 -3.38
CA SER A 122 6.57 -7.10 -2.39
C SER A 122 5.10 -7.00 -2.77
N PHE A 123 4.73 -5.92 -3.49
CA PHE A 123 3.38 -5.73 -3.99
C PHE A 123 3.05 -6.71 -5.09
N PHE A 124 4.07 -7.24 -5.78
CA PHE A 124 3.92 -8.50 -6.47
C PHE A 124 3.46 -9.53 -5.42
N HIS A 125 4.32 -10.24 -4.71
CA HIS A 125 3.89 -11.38 -3.86
C HIS A 125 2.61 -11.19 -3.00
N ALA A 126 2.39 -10.03 -2.39
CA ALA A 126 1.19 -9.73 -1.60
C ALA A 126 -0.14 -9.80 -2.38
N THR A 127 -0.27 -9.13 -3.53
CA THR A 127 -1.59 -9.07 -4.21
C THR A 127 -1.93 -10.37 -4.95
N GLY A 128 -0.95 -11.08 -5.51
CA GLY A 128 -1.18 -12.41 -6.09
C GLY A 128 -1.52 -13.45 -5.03
N GLY A 129 -0.88 -13.39 -3.86
CA GLY A 129 -1.24 -14.24 -2.71
C GLY A 129 -2.67 -14.00 -2.21
N SER A 130 -3.16 -12.75 -2.29
CA SER A 130 -4.51 -12.39 -1.81
C SER A 130 -5.66 -13.07 -2.55
N VAL A 131 -5.44 -13.48 -3.80
CA VAL A 131 -6.42 -14.20 -4.63
C VAL A 131 -5.95 -15.61 -5.02
N ASN A 132 -4.94 -16.13 -4.32
CA ASN A 132 -4.35 -17.46 -4.52
C ASN A 132 -3.91 -17.72 -5.98
N MET A 133 -3.38 -16.69 -6.64
CA MET A 133 -2.96 -16.75 -8.03
C MET A 133 -1.58 -17.40 -8.15
N GLN A 134 -1.43 -18.32 -9.09
CA GLN A 134 -0.14 -18.95 -9.34
C GLN A 134 0.80 -17.96 -10.07
N VAL A 135 2.11 -18.08 -9.82
CA VAL A 135 3.12 -17.17 -10.44
C VAL A 135 3.00 -17.13 -11.97
N HIS A 136 2.68 -18.26 -12.60
CA HIS A 136 2.52 -18.35 -14.05
C HIS A 136 1.33 -17.53 -14.61
N GLU A 137 0.20 -17.48 -13.90
CA GLU A 137 -0.97 -16.67 -14.26
C GLU A 137 -0.65 -15.21 -14.08
N ARG A 138 0.09 -14.93 -13.01
CA ARG A 138 0.42 -13.58 -12.65
C ARG A 138 1.41 -12.91 -13.59
N LEU A 139 2.39 -13.67 -14.08
CA LEU A 139 3.30 -13.18 -15.11
C LEU A 139 2.54 -12.77 -16.40
N LYS A 140 1.35 -13.32 -16.66
CA LYS A 140 0.48 -12.88 -17.77
C LYS A 140 -0.16 -11.51 -17.52
N LEU A 141 -0.36 -11.13 -16.26
CA LEU A 141 -0.91 -9.83 -15.86
C LEU A 141 0.17 -8.75 -15.73
N LEU A 142 1.44 -9.15 -15.57
CA LEU A 142 2.57 -8.23 -15.43
C LEU A 142 2.61 -7.13 -16.51
N PRO A 143 2.35 -7.39 -17.81
CA PRO A 143 2.31 -6.32 -18.81
C PRO A 143 1.20 -5.29 -18.54
N TYR A 144 0.04 -5.72 -18.05
CA TYR A 144 -1.07 -4.83 -17.71
C TYR A 144 -0.76 -3.98 -16.48
N GLU A 145 -0.26 -4.58 -15.40
CA GLU A 145 0.15 -3.86 -14.19
C GLU A 145 1.29 -2.87 -14.50
N THR A 146 2.27 -3.29 -15.32
CA THR A 146 3.37 -2.44 -15.75
C THR A 146 2.87 -1.29 -16.62
N MET A 147 1.91 -1.51 -17.52
CA MET A 147 1.32 -0.46 -18.34
C MET A 147 0.55 0.56 -17.49
N VAL A 148 -0.23 0.12 -16.50
CA VAL A 148 -0.92 1.01 -15.56
C VAL A 148 0.10 1.81 -14.75
N GLY A 149 1.15 1.16 -14.23
CA GLY A 149 2.23 1.84 -13.53
C GLY A 149 2.97 2.85 -14.40
N LEU A 150 3.24 2.51 -15.65
CA LEU A 150 3.88 3.39 -16.63
C LEU A 150 2.99 4.59 -16.95
N VAL A 151 1.68 4.41 -17.05
CA VAL A 151 0.72 5.52 -17.17
C VAL A 151 0.78 6.42 -15.94
N ILE A 152 0.79 5.87 -14.72
CA ILE A 152 0.91 6.67 -13.49
C ILE A 152 2.22 7.46 -13.48
N ALA A 153 3.33 6.84 -13.86
CA ALA A 153 4.64 7.49 -13.91
C ALA A 153 4.70 8.60 -14.97
N ILE A 154 4.16 8.35 -16.17
CA ILE A 154 4.10 9.35 -17.25
C ILE A 154 3.19 10.51 -16.84
N VAL A 155 1.99 10.22 -16.35
CA VAL A 155 1.04 11.26 -15.91
C VAL A 155 1.62 12.07 -14.77
N SER A 156 2.25 11.43 -13.78
CA SER A 156 2.95 12.13 -12.70
C SER A 156 4.07 13.01 -13.24
N THR A 157 4.88 12.51 -14.19
CA THR A 157 5.96 13.28 -14.83
C THR A 157 5.43 14.45 -15.63
N LEU A 158 4.31 14.29 -16.33
CA LEU A 158 3.69 15.38 -17.09
C LEU A 158 3.11 16.44 -16.15
N ILE A 159 2.34 16.03 -15.14
CA ILE A 159 1.69 16.95 -14.18
C ILE A 159 2.76 17.73 -13.39
N PHE A 160 3.71 17.03 -12.79
CA PHE A 160 4.66 17.60 -11.85
C PHE A 160 5.96 18.09 -12.49
N GLY A 161 6.40 17.44 -13.58
CA GLY A 161 7.66 17.74 -14.25
C GLY A 161 7.56 18.66 -15.46
N VAL A 162 6.48 18.58 -16.25
CA VAL A 162 6.31 19.36 -17.49
C VAL A 162 5.38 20.55 -17.32
N PHE A 163 4.17 20.31 -16.81
CA PHE A 163 3.15 21.35 -16.67
C PHE A 163 3.26 22.11 -15.34
N GLY A 164 4.00 21.58 -14.37
CA GLY A 164 4.23 22.25 -13.09
C GLY A 164 2.98 22.41 -12.22
N PHE A 165 1.94 21.60 -12.42
CA PHE A 165 0.66 21.69 -11.67
C PHE A 165 0.77 21.31 -10.18
N GLY A 166 1.98 21.04 -9.67
CA GLY A 166 2.25 20.75 -8.26
C GLY A 166 2.76 21.95 -7.44
N GLY A 167 2.67 23.17 -7.98
CA GLY A 167 3.08 24.42 -7.33
C GLY A 167 2.03 25.50 -7.40
#